data_AF-A0A1W1H6U3-F1
#
_entry.id   AF-A0A1W1H6U3-F1
#
_cell.length_a   1.000
_cell.length_b   1.000
_cell.length_c   1.000
_cell.angle_alpha   90.00
_cell.angle_beta   90.00
_cell.angle_gamma   90.00
#
_symmetry.space_group_name_H-M   'P 1'
#
loop_
_entity.id
_entity.type
_entity.pdbx_description
1 polymer ?
#
loop_
_entity_poly.entity_id
_entity_poly.type
_entity_poly.pdbx_seq_one_letter_code
_entity_poly.pdbx_strand_id
1 'polypeptide(L)'
;MIKKISSVGDKRETFVNDKKMSSVGDNKENLADKNIATTVDNNIVPPIVDAQIVIVTRSEKKKAQALLDMIAGHPILTVGDFPGFAEQGGILNFYPKPNNRIGFEINVDAKNRSGIKISSHLLRLARIVSDR
;
A
#
# COMPACT_ATOMS: atom_id res chain seq x y z
N MET A 1 20.39 10.29 14.19
CA MET A 1 20.39 11.75 13.89
C MET A 1 19.10 12.04 13.12
N ILE A 2 18.11 12.64 13.79
CA ILE A 2 16.76 12.85 13.23
C ILE A 2 16.71 14.26 12.64
N LYS A 3 16.45 14.39 11.33
CA LYS A 3 16.29 15.70 10.69
C LYS A 3 14.88 16.23 10.93
N LYS A 4 14.82 17.33 11.66
CA LYS A 4 13.68 18.25 11.78
C LYS A 4 13.45 18.90 10.42
N ILE A 5 12.25 18.80 9.87
CA ILE A 5 11.80 19.64 8.75
C ILE A 5 10.71 20.54 9.32
N SER A 6 11.10 21.76 9.68
CA SER A 6 10.19 22.85 9.98
C SER A 6 9.73 23.46 8.66
N SER A 7 8.43 23.39 8.36
CA SER A 7 7.79 24.25 7.38
C SER A 7 7.07 25.37 8.11
N VAL A 8 7.43 26.59 7.72
CA VAL A 8 6.86 27.85 8.20
C VAL A 8 5.44 28.01 7.65
N GLY A 9 4.50 28.35 8.53
CA GLY A 9 3.24 29.00 8.15
C GLY A 9 1.98 28.11 8.08
N ASP A 10 1.49 27.64 9.22
CA ASP A 10 0.14 27.98 9.71
C ASP A 10 0.02 27.55 11.19
N LYS A 11 -0.49 28.45 12.02
CA LYS A 11 -0.55 28.29 13.48
C LYS A 11 -1.74 27.43 13.86
N ARG A 12 -1.55 26.12 14.05
CA ARG A 12 -2.38 25.32 14.97
C ARG A 12 -1.50 24.40 15.79
N GLU A 13 -1.43 24.71 17.07
CA GLU A 13 -0.58 24.10 18.08
C GLU A 13 -0.88 22.60 18.23
N THR A 14 0.16 21.77 18.09
CA THR A 14 0.16 20.39 18.57
C THR A 14 0.26 20.40 20.09
N PHE A 15 -0.81 20.04 20.78
CA PHE A 15 -0.77 19.70 22.19
C PHE A 15 -0.34 18.23 22.35
N VAL A 16 0.77 18.04 23.04
CA VAL A 16 1.16 16.78 23.66
C VAL A 16 1.05 17.00 25.16
N ASN A 17 0.11 16.36 25.87
CA ASN A 17 0.45 15.42 26.95
C ASN A 17 -0.74 14.83 27.74
N ASP A 18 -0.49 13.61 28.23
CA ASP A 18 -0.89 13.02 29.51
C ASP A 18 -2.35 12.59 29.77
N LYS A 19 -2.65 11.30 29.50
CA LYS A 19 -3.11 10.36 30.55
C LYS A 19 -3.08 8.88 30.12
N LYS A 20 -2.58 8.05 31.04
CA LYS A 20 -2.42 6.57 31.03
C LYS A 20 -3.73 5.76 31.08
N MET A 21 -3.57 4.45 30.81
CA MET A 21 -4.38 3.26 31.13
C MET A 21 -5.46 2.85 30.10
N SER A 22 -5.56 1.58 29.64
CA SER A 22 -4.98 0.32 30.11
C SER A 22 -5.04 -0.81 29.05
N SER A 23 -3.96 -1.61 29.00
CA SER A 23 -3.89 -3.07 28.76
C SER A 23 -4.50 -3.66 27.48
N VAL A 24 -3.65 -4.17 26.57
CA VAL A 24 -3.53 -5.62 26.21
C VAL A 24 -2.10 -5.84 25.65
N GLY A 25 -1.46 -6.92 26.08
CA GLY A 25 -0.02 -7.16 25.98
C GLY A 25 0.54 -7.59 24.62
N ASP A 26 1.85 -7.36 24.53
CA ASP A 26 2.92 -8.13 23.87
C ASP A 26 2.67 -8.72 22.48
N ASN A 27 3.29 -8.10 21.46
CA ASN A 27 4.24 -8.76 20.56
C ASN A 27 5.01 -7.71 19.74
N LYS A 28 6.24 -7.43 20.17
CA LYS A 28 7.22 -6.65 19.42
C LYS A 28 7.77 -7.50 18.27
N GLU A 29 7.05 -7.58 17.16
CA GLU A 29 7.62 -8.09 15.92
C GLU A 29 8.21 -6.94 15.09
N ASN A 30 9.47 -7.18 14.75
CA ASN A 30 10.43 -6.29 14.11
C ASN A 30 9.96 -5.86 12.70
N LEU A 31 9.62 -4.58 12.55
CA LEU A 31 9.23 -3.94 11.29
C LEU A 31 10.24 -2.82 10.88
N ALA A 32 11.46 -2.86 11.41
CA ALA A 32 12.39 -1.74 11.32
C ALA A 32 13.08 -1.54 9.94
N ASP A 33 12.96 -2.47 8.97
CA ASP A 33 13.78 -2.44 7.75
C ASP A 33 13.02 -2.39 6.42
N LYS A 34 11.74 -1.99 6.38
CA LYS A 34 11.03 -1.79 5.09
C LYS A 34 10.29 -0.46 5.07
N ASN A 35 10.71 0.43 4.17
CA ASN A 35 10.03 1.69 3.89
C ASN A 35 8.63 1.41 3.32
N ILE A 36 7.63 1.27 4.19
CA ILE A 36 6.22 1.20 3.82
C ILE A 36 5.74 2.63 3.60
N ALA A 37 5.52 3.02 2.34
CA ALA A 37 4.90 4.30 2.04
C ALA A 37 3.38 4.19 2.23
N THR A 38 2.87 4.70 3.34
CA THR A 38 1.43 4.92 3.54
C THR A 38 1.12 6.36 3.14
N THR A 39 0.60 6.57 1.95
CA THR A 39 0.25 7.93 1.48
C THR A 39 -1.09 8.35 2.08
N VAL A 40 -1.03 9.08 3.19
CA VAL A 40 -2.07 9.99 3.65
C VAL A 40 -1.49 11.39 3.42
N ASP A 41 -2.24 12.26 2.74
CA ASP A 41 -1.95 13.68 2.45
C ASP A 41 -1.19 14.08 1.17
N ASN A 42 -1.82 15.01 0.46
CA ASN A 42 -1.56 15.49 -0.90
C ASN A 42 -0.32 16.42 -1.07
N ASN A 43 0.67 16.47 -0.17
CA ASN A 43 1.76 17.46 -0.32
C ASN A 43 3.18 16.97 -0.02
N ILE A 44 3.38 15.69 0.28
CA ILE A 44 4.72 15.09 0.22
C ILE A 44 4.55 13.69 -0.35
N VAL A 45 4.63 13.57 -1.68
CA VAL A 45 4.88 12.28 -2.31
C VAL A 45 6.38 12.04 -2.11
N PRO A 46 6.83 11.14 -1.20
CA PRO A 46 8.19 10.66 -1.32
C PRO A 46 8.35 10.18 -2.77
N PRO A 47 9.47 10.48 -3.45
CA PRO A 47 9.65 10.06 -4.83
C PRO A 47 9.25 8.59 -4.92
N ILE A 48 8.21 8.27 -5.70
CA ILE A 48 7.62 6.91 -5.70
C ILE A 48 8.70 5.86 -6.07
N VAL A 49 9.78 6.32 -6.71
CA VAL A 49 11.02 5.60 -6.98
C VAL A 49 11.69 4.91 -5.78
N ASP A 50 11.41 5.29 -4.52
CA ASP A 50 11.96 4.60 -3.32
C ASP A 50 10.96 3.68 -2.61
N ALA A 51 9.70 3.62 -3.06
CA ALA A 51 8.67 2.79 -2.44
C ALA A 51 8.77 1.34 -2.91
N GLN A 52 8.76 0.38 -1.97
CA GLN A 52 8.66 -1.05 -2.32
C GLN A 52 7.21 -1.52 -2.45
N ILE A 53 6.29 -0.84 -1.76
CA ILE A 53 4.88 -1.18 -1.69
C ILE A 53 4.08 0.13 -1.76
N VAL A 54 3.04 0.13 -2.60
CA VAL A 54 2.05 1.21 -2.67
C VAL A 54 0.67 0.62 -2.42
N ILE A 55 -0.05 1.16 -1.44
CA ILE A 55 -1.40 0.73 -1.08
C ILE A 55 -2.41 1.75 -1.61
N VAL A 56 -3.35 1.29 -2.42
CA VAL A 56 -4.42 2.10 -3.01
C VAL A 56 -5.74 1.68 -2.39
N THR A 57 -6.24 2.51 -1.47
CA THR A 57 -7.51 2.25 -0.81
C THR A 57 -8.69 2.62 -1.71
N ARG A 58 -9.87 2.07 -1.40
CA ARG A 58 -11.13 2.39 -2.09
C ARG A 58 -11.43 3.90 -2.22
N SER A 59 -11.02 4.73 -1.26
CA SER A 59 -11.24 6.19 -1.33
C SER A 59 -10.46 6.84 -2.49
N GLU A 60 -9.31 6.26 -2.86
CA GLU A 60 -8.45 6.74 -3.95
C GLU A 60 -8.75 6.07 -5.30
N LYS A 61 -9.82 5.27 -5.41
CA LYS A 61 -10.20 4.54 -6.64
C LYS A 61 -10.23 5.44 -7.89
N LYS A 62 -10.67 6.70 -7.75
CA LYS A 62 -10.73 7.67 -8.87
C LYS A 62 -9.37 8.06 -9.42
N LYS A 63 -8.32 8.00 -8.59
CA LYS A 63 -6.93 8.33 -8.96
C LYS A 63 -6.09 7.09 -9.25
N ALA A 64 -6.64 5.90 -8.99
CA ALA A 64 -5.90 4.65 -9.08
C ALA A 64 -5.26 4.45 -10.45
N GLN A 65 -5.99 4.68 -11.55
CA GLN A 65 -5.43 4.51 -12.89
C GLN A 65 -4.22 5.41 -13.13
N ALA A 66 -4.33 6.70 -12.86
CA ALA A 66 -3.23 7.65 -13.03
C ALA A 66 -2.00 7.30 -12.16
N LEU A 67 -2.24 6.80 -10.95
CA LEU A 67 -1.17 6.32 -10.07
C LEU A 67 -0.52 5.04 -10.62
N LEU A 68 -1.32 4.07 -11.09
CA LEU A 68 -0.82 2.82 -11.67
C LEU A 68 -0.01 3.08 -12.94
N ASP A 69 -0.45 4.00 -13.79
CA ASP A 69 0.26 4.41 -15.01
C ASP A 69 1.62 5.04 -14.67
N MET A 70 1.67 5.88 -13.61
CA MET A 70 2.91 6.53 -13.17
C MET A 70 3.97 5.54 -12.67
N ILE A 71 3.54 4.45 -12.02
CA ILE A 71 4.43 3.47 -11.38
C ILE A 71 4.63 2.20 -12.22
N ALA A 72 3.95 2.09 -13.35
CA ALA A 72 4.12 0.98 -14.28
C ALA A 72 5.60 0.80 -14.64
N GLY A 73 6.06 -0.46 -14.68
CA GLY A 73 7.45 -0.80 -14.99
C GLY A 73 8.44 -0.61 -13.83
N HIS A 74 8.04 0.01 -12.71
CA HIS A 74 8.88 0.09 -11.51
C HIS A 74 8.69 -1.17 -10.65
N PRO A 75 9.72 -1.59 -9.89
CA PRO A 75 9.65 -2.76 -9.02
C PRO A 75 8.88 -2.47 -7.72
N ILE A 76 7.62 -2.02 -7.86
CA ILE A 76 6.74 -1.59 -6.78
C ILE A 76 5.55 -2.53 -6.66
N LEU A 77 5.35 -3.12 -5.48
CA LEU A 77 4.20 -3.97 -5.22
C LEU A 77 2.98 -3.10 -4.94
N THR A 78 2.03 -3.06 -5.87
CA THR A 78 0.78 -2.32 -5.68
C THR A 78 -0.29 -3.20 -5.06
N VAL A 79 -0.95 -2.72 -4.02
CA VAL A 79 -1.99 -3.44 -3.29
C VAL A 79 -3.27 -2.60 -3.23
N GLY A 80 -4.40 -3.18 -3.60
CA GLY A 80 -5.71 -2.53 -3.49
C GLY A 80 -6.73 -3.35 -2.72
N ASP A 81 -7.90 -2.75 -2.45
CA ASP A 81 -9.01 -3.37 -1.70
C ASP A 81 -10.40 -3.10 -2.31
N PHE A 82 -10.43 -2.83 -3.62
CA PHE A 82 -11.67 -2.50 -4.33
C PHE A 82 -11.86 -3.30 -5.62
N PRO A 83 -13.12 -3.55 -6.03
CA PRO A 83 -13.40 -4.32 -7.23
C PRO A 83 -12.79 -3.69 -8.49
N GLY A 84 -12.10 -4.53 -9.26
CA GLY A 84 -11.44 -4.16 -10.52
C GLY A 84 -10.05 -3.58 -10.39
N PHE A 85 -9.49 -3.42 -9.17
CA PHE A 85 -8.14 -2.86 -9.01
C PHE A 85 -7.07 -3.67 -9.74
N ALA A 86 -7.09 -5.00 -9.60
CA ALA A 86 -6.08 -5.83 -10.24
C ALA A 86 -6.19 -5.78 -11.77
N GLU A 87 -7.40 -5.82 -12.31
CA GLU A 87 -7.67 -5.72 -13.77
C GLU A 87 -7.29 -4.34 -14.36
N GLN A 88 -7.18 -3.29 -13.54
CA GLN A 88 -6.72 -1.94 -13.93
C GLN A 88 -5.18 -1.82 -14.00
N GLY A 89 -4.46 -2.92 -13.78
CA GLY A 89 -3.00 -2.93 -13.78
C GLY A 89 -2.38 -2.92 -12.38
N GLY A 90 -3.18 -3.06 -11.32
CA GLY A 90 -2.68 -3.33 -9.97
C GLY A 90 -2.20 -4.78 -9.83
N ILE A 91 -1.09 -5.00 -9.13
CA ILE A 91 -0.50 -6.33 -8.92
C ILE A 91 -1.33 -7.21 -7.98
N LEU A 92 -1.72 -6.73 -6.80
CA LEU A 92 -2.47 -7.51 -5.80
C LEU A 92 -3.73 -6.76 -5.39
N ASN A 93 -4.85 -7.46 -5.28
CA ASN A 93 -6.09 -6.89 -4.75
C ASN A 93 -6.70 -7.81 -3.70
N PHE A 94 -7.16 -7.24 -2.59
CA PHE A 94 -7.96 -7.94 -1.60
C PHE A 94 -9.44 -7.81 -1.93
N TYR A 95 -10.18 -8.89 -1.70
CA TYR A 95 -11.63 -8.89 -1.85
C TYR A 95 -12.31 -9.71 -0.75
N PRO A 96 -13.52 -9.31 -0.30
CA PRO A 96 -14.26 -10.07 0.68
C PRO A 96 -14.74 -11.41 0.09
N LYS A 97 -14.67 -12.46 0.90
CA LYS A 97 -15.25 -13.79 0.66
C LYS A 97 -16.37 -14.06 1.68
N PRO A 98 -17.26 -15.04 1.42
CA PRO A 98 -18.24 -15.48 2.40
C PRO A 98 -17.63 -15.84 3.76
N ASN A 99 -18.44 -15.78 4.81
CA ASN A 99 -18.05 -16.12 6.18
C ASN A 99 -16.90 -15.27 6.74
N ASN A 100 -16.90 -13.97 6.41
CA ASN A 100 -15.91 -13.00 6.90
C ASN A 100 -14.45 -13.37 6.55
N ARG A 101 -14.25 -14.05 5.42
CA ARG A 101 -12.93 -14.41 4.91
C ARG A 101 -12.46 -13.34 3.94
N ILE A 102 -11.14 -13.19 3.79
CA ILE A 102 -10.54 -12.36 2.75
C ILE A 102 -9.90 -13.26 1.70
N GLY A 103 -10.23 -13.00 0.44
CA GLY A 103 -9.53 -13.50 -0.71
C GLY A 103 -8.54 -12.46 -1.23
N PHE A 104 -7.63 -12.92 -2.07
CA PHE A 104 -6.80 -12.02 -2.85
C PHE A 104 -6.64 -12.54 -4.27
N GLU A 105 -6.39 -11.61 -5.17
CA GLU A 105 -6.11 -11.84 -6.57
C GLU A 105 -4.78 -11.21 -6.95
N ILE A 106 -4.14 -11.81 -7.94
CA ILE A 106 -2.86 -11.35 -8.48
C ILE A 106 -2.99 -11.18 -9.99
N ASN A 107 -2.69 -9.98 -10.46
CA ASN A 107 -2.53 -9.71 -11.89
C ASN A 107 -1.13 -10.13 -12.32
N VAL A 108 -1.06 -11.17 -13.17
CA VAL A 108 0.22 -11.69 -13.66
C VAL A 108 0.90 -10.77 -14.66
N ASP A 109 0.14 -9.99 -15.42
CA ASP A 109 0.66 -9.05 -16.41
C ASP A 109 1.32 -7.85 -15.72
N ALA A 110 0.64 -7.26 -14.73
CA ALA A 110 1.19 -6.20 -13.88
C ALA A 110 2.43 -6.67 -13.10
N LYS A 111 2.39 -7.88 -12.56
CA LYS A 111 3.53 -8.52 -11.89
C LYS A 111 4.72 -8.71 -12.83
N ASN A 112 4.47 -9.12 -14.08
CA ASN A 112 5.52 -9.29 -15.07
C ASN A 112 6.11 -7.94 -15.52
N ARG A 113 5.27 -6.92 -15.75
CA ARG A 113 5.71 -5.56 -16.11
C ARG A 113 6.59 -4.92 -15.04
N SER A 114 6.24 -5.07 -13.76
CA SER A 114 7.03 -4.53 -12.64
C SER A 114 8.33 -5.29 -12.36
N GLY A 115 8.51 -6.50 -12.91
CA GLY A 115 9.66 -7.34 -12.64
C GLY A 115 9.69 -7.94 -11.22
N ILE A 116 8.61 -7.82 -10.44
CA ILE A 116 8.54 -8.37 -9.09
C ILE A 116 8.44 -9.89 -9.11
N LYS A 117 9.23 -10.53 -8.23
CA LYS A 117 9.13 -11.96 -7.97
C LYS A 117 8.13 -12.23 -6.84
N ILE A 118 7.03 -12.89 -7.16
CA ILE A 118 6.07 -13.41 -6.18
C ILE A 118 6.29 -14.91 -6.01
N SER A 119 6.26 -15.38 -4.76
CA SER A 119 6.45 -16.81 -4.47
C SER A 119 5.36 -17.67 -5.12
N SER A 120 5.74 -18.83 -5.63
CA SER A 120 4.81 -19.81 -6.20
C SER A 120 3.75 -20.27 -5.18
N HIS A 121 4.12 -20.29 -3.89
CA HIS A 121 3.20 -20.57 -2.78
C HIS A 121 2.07 -19.55 -2.68
N LEU A 122 2.36 -18.26 -2.83
CA LEU A 122 1.35 -17.21 -2.80
C LEU A 122 0.47 -17.25 -4.06
N LEU A 123 1.09 -17.46 -5.23
CA LEU A 123 0.35 -17.59 -6.51
C LEU A 123 -0.65 -18.75 -6.48
N ARG A 124 -0.32 -19.88 -5.84
CA ARG A 124 -1.22 -21.04 -5.70
C ARG A 124 -2.49 -20.74 -4.90
N LEU A 125 -2.44 -19.75 -4.01
CA LEU A 125 -3.57 -19.34 -3.16
C LEU A 125 -4.38 -18.18 -3.77
N ALA A 126 -3.83 -17.50 -4.78
CA ALA A 126 -4.43 -16.34 -5.41
C ALA A 126 -5.49 -16.74 -6.45
N ARG A 127 -6.48 -15.86 -6.66
CA ARG A 127 -7.19 -15.82 -7.94
C ARG A 127 -6.28 -15.13 -8.97
N ILE A 128 -5.97 -15.79 -10.07
CA ILE A 128 -5.14 -15.18 -11.13
C ILE A 128 -6.03 -14.35 -12.05
N VAL A 129 -5.61 -13.13 -12.35
CA VAL A 129 -6.25 -12.22 -13.30
C VAL A 129 -5.22 -11.62 -14.25
N SER A 130 -5.72 -10.96 -15.29
CA SER A 130 -4.95 -10.24 -16.30
C SER A 130 -5.51 -8.82 -16.45
N ASP A 131 -4.79 -7.97 -17.16
CA ASP A 131 -5.32 -6.66 -17.54
C ASP A 131 -6.60 -6.79 -18.37
N ARG A 132 -7.43 -5.75 -18.33
CA ARG A 132 -8.67 -5.68 -19.13
C ARG A 132 -8.47 -5.03 -20.50
#